data_AF-A0A410G4B7-F1
#
_entry.id   AF-A0A410G4B7-F1
#
_cell.length_a   1.000
_cell.length_b   1.000
_cell.length_c   1.000
_cell.angle_alpha   90.00
_cell.angle_beta   90.00
_cell.angle_gamma   90.00
#
_symmetry.space_group_name_H-M   'P 1'
#
loop_
_entity.id
_entity.type
_entity.pdbx_description
1 polymer ?
#
loop_
_entity_poly.entity_id
_entity_poly.type
_entity_poly.pdbx_seq_one_letter_code
_entity_poly.pdbx_strand_id
1 'polypeptide(L)'
;MKNFILLLLVIFSFPFLNSCTVKDENLVLENYSLKAEKQREFQKSLLIGLRHARSEDFHGKVDITESRIENIEGIFYLRTFYNNGFVSTTLLKKGGDDDDMEETDTSLEIIGTTCTSSSCAGSGGCMPKLNGYCTPCTLGTKDCTRSTGL
;
A
#
# COMPACT_ATOMS: atom_id res chain seq x y z
N MET A 1 44.36 -10.66 -55.84
CA MET A 1 43.16 -11.52 -55.94
C MET A 1 42.47 -11.57 -54.58
N LYS A 2 41.14 -11.36 -54.60
CA LYS A 2 40.12 -11.68 -53.58
C LYS A 2 40.15 -10.99 -52.21
N ASN A 3 39.30 -9.97 -52.12
CA ASN A 3 38.34 -9.63 -51.05
C ASN A 3 38.02 -10.75 -50.04
N PHE A 4 37.76 -10.35 -48.78
CA PHE A 4 36.51 -10.56 -48.00
C PHE A 4 36.72 -9.87 -46.63
N ILE A 5 35.99 -8.80 -46.26
CA ILE A 5 34.70 -8.84 -45.52
C ILE A 5 34.93 -9.39 -44.08
N LEU A 6 34.62 -8.76 -42.94
CA LEU A 6 33.40 -8.06 -42.52
C LEU A 6 33.62 -7.38 -41.14
N LEU A 7 32.96 -6.23 -40.94
CA LEU A 7 32.22 -5.72 -39.75
C LEU A 7 32.82 -5.83 -38.33
N LEU A 8 32.95 -4.70 -37.60
CA LEU A 8 31.96 -4.15 -36.66
C LEU A 8 31.62 -5.13 -35.51
N LEU A 9 31.88 -4.73 -34.26
CA LEU A 9 30.84 -4.65 -33.22
C LEU A 9 31.40 -4.10 -31.89
N VAL A 10 30.95 -2.87 -31.61
CA VAL A 10 30.31 -2.48 -30.35
C VAL A 10 31.20 -2.29 -29.13
N ILE A 11 31.59 -1.02 -28.99
CA ILE A 11 31.45 -0.19 -27.80
C ILE A 11 30.31 -0.71 -26.91
N PHE A 12 30.58 -1.58 -25.93
CA PHE A 12 29.61 -1.82 -24.86
C PHE A 12 29.77 -0.73 -23.80
N SER A 13 29.27 0.43 -24.18
CA SER A 13 28.83 1.48 -23.28
C SER A 13 27.94 0.90 -22.18
N PHE A 14 28.31 1.18 -20.93
CA PHE A 14 27.49 1.24 -19.72
C PHE A 14 26.06 0.67 -19.83
N PRO A 15 25.72 -0.43 -19.16
CA PRO A 15 24.41 -0.51 -18.56
C PRO A 15 24.43 0.46 -17.36
N PHE A 16 23.81 1.61 -17.60
CA PHE A 16 23.34 2.55 -16.61
C PHE A 16 22.94 1.82 -15.33
N LEU A 17 23.48 2.29 -14.20
CA LEU A 17 22.84 2.17 -12.91
C LEU A 17 21.42 2.71 -13.10
N ASN A 18 20.45 1.82 -13.33
CA ASN A 18 19.05 2.12 -13.10
C ASN A 18 18.92 2.32 -11.59
N SER A 19 19.30 3.52 -11.15
CA SER A 19 18.79 4.09 -9.93
C SER A 19 17.28 4.04 -10.10
N CYS A 20 16.63 3.11 -9.41
CA CYS A 20 15.18 3.11 -9.28
C CYS A 20 14.82 4.42 -8.58
N THR A 21 14.60 5.47 -9.36
CA THR A 21 13.84 6.64 -8.93
C THR A 21 12.45 6.13 -8.62
N VAL A 22 12.19 5.84 -7.34
CA VAL A 22 10.84 5.59 -6.84
C VAL A 22 10.08 6.88 -7.09
N LYS A 23 9.37 6.95 -8.21
CA LYS A 23 8.52 8.09 -8.57
C LYS A 23 7.57 8.37 -7.41
N ASP A 24 7.67 9.57 -6.87
CA ASP A 24 6.75 10.14 -5.88
C ASP A 24 5.44 10.53 -6.57
N GLU A 25 4.73 9.55 -7.10
CA GLU A 25 3.41 9.75 -7.67
C GLU A 25 2.35 9.47 -6.59
N ASN A 26 1.41 10.39 -6.42
CA ASN A 26 0.28 10.20 -5.51
C ASN A 26 -0.52 8.96 -5.91
N LEU A 27 -1.09 8.25 -4.94
CA LEU A 27 -2.09 7.24 -5.26
C LEU A 27 -3.40 7.94 -5.61
N VAL A 28 -3.93 7.60 -6.78
CA VAL A 28 -5.16 8.21 -7.32
C VAL A 28 -6.18 7.11 -7.55
N LEU A 29 -7.41 7.36 -7.12
CA LEU A 29 -8.59 6.58 -7.49
C LEU A 29 -9.66 7.54 -7.99
N GLU A 30 -9.98 7.46 -9.28
CA GLU A 30 -10.86 8.41 -9.96
C GLU A 30 -10.38 9.86 -9.76
N ASN A 31 -11.15 10.68 -9.04
CA ASN A 31 -10.80 12.06 -8.72
C ASN A 31 -10.10 12.19 -7.36
N TYR A 32 -10.08 11.13 -6.55
CA TYR A 32 -9.54 11.14 -5.21
C TYR A 32 -8.05 10.86 -5.18
N SER A 33 -7.31 11.54 -4.30
CA SER A 33 -5.87 11.33 -4.18
C SER A 33 -5.37 11.28 -2.74
N LEU A 34 -4.47 10.34 -2.46
CA LEU A 34 -3.69 10.29 -1.24
C LEU A 34 -2.27 10.78 -1.53
N LYS A 35 -1.81 11.78 -0.76
CA LYS A 35 -0.46 12.34 -0.92
C LYS A 35 0.59 11.26 -0.69
N ALA A 36 1.53 11.13 -1.64
CA ALA A 36 2.58 10.11 -1.59
C ALA A 36 3.44 10.19 -0.30
N GLU A 37 3.74 11.41 0.16
CA GLU A 37 4.46 11.64 1.42
C GLU A 37 3.72 11.03 2.61
N LYS A 38 2.41 11.30 2.73
CA LYS A 38 1.56 10.81 3.83
C LYS A 38 1.40 9.30 3.79
N GLN A 39 1.23 8.74 2.61
CA GLN A 39 1.21 7.30 2.42
C GLN A 39 2.52 6.67 2.90
N ARG A 40 3.68 7.18 2.46
CA ARG A 40 5.01 6.63 2.82
C ARG A 40 5.28 6.70 4.32
N GLU A 41 5.01 7.86 4.93
CA GLU A 41 5.14 8.08 6.37
C GLU A 41 4.33 7.05 7.16
N PHE A 42 3.04 6.93 6.81
CA PHE A 42 2.13 5.99 7.45
C PHE A 42 2.56 4.52 7.26
N GLN A 43 2.91 4.14 6.03
CA GLN A 43 3.32 2.77 5.71
C GLN A 43 4.58 2.34 6.45
N LYS A 44 5.52 3.26 6.65
CA LYS A 44 6.71 3.04 7.47
C LYS A 44 6.33 2.80 8.94
N SER A 45 5.46 3.63 9.52
CA SER A 45 4.96 3.46 10.90
C SER A 45 4.21 2.13 11.04
N LEU A 46 3.33 1.81 10.10
CA LEU A 46 2.55 0.57 10.06
C LEU A 46 3.46 -0.66 10.04
N LEU A 47 4.48 -0.70 9.19
CA LEU A 47 5.40 -1.83 9.10
C LEU A 47 6.18 -2.04 10.42
N ILE A 48 6.58 -0.95 11.09
CA ILE A 48 7.22 -1.02 12.41
C ILE A 48 6.27 -1.60 13.46
N GLY A 49 5.01 -1.15 13.46
CA GLY A 49 3.97 -1.64 14.36
C GLY A 49 3.68 -3.13 14.14
N LEU A 50 3.60 -3.56 12.88
CA LEU A 50 3.38 -4.97 12.52
C LEU A 50 4.53 -5.87 12.97
N ARG A 51 5.78 -5.42 12.82
CA ARG A 51 6.96 -6.16 13.32
C ARG A 51 6.92 -6.38 14.84
N HIS A 52 6.32 -5.46 15.60
CA HIS A 52 6.13 -5.64 17.04
C HIS A 52 4.94 -6.54 17.36
N ALA A 53 3.77 -6.26 16.76
CA ALA A 53 2.52 -6.93 17.11
C ALA A 53 2.42 -8.37 16.56
N ARG A 54 3.13 -8.66 15.46
CA ARG A 54 3.11 -9.93 14.74
C ARG A 54 4.53 -10.35 14.38
N SER A 55 5.40 -10.38 15.38
CA SER A 55 6.83 -10.63 15.18
C SER A 55 7.12 -11.93 14.44
N GLU A 56 6.34 -13.00 14.63
CA GLU A 56 6.53 -14.28 13.92
C GLU A 56 6.23 -14.16 12.41
N ASP A 57 5.16 -13.45 12.05
CA ASP A 57 4.72 -13.27 10.66
C ASP A 57 5.54 -12.21 9.92
N PHE A 58 6.05 -11.22 10.66
CA PHE A 58 6.83 -10.08 10.17
C PHE A 58 8.31 -10.16 10.60
N HIS A 59 8.79 -11.35 10.96
CA HIS A 59 10.20 -11.59 11.22
C HIS A 59 10.99 -11.53 9.91
N GLY A 60 12.10 -10.80 9.89
CA GLY A 60 12.99 -10.73 8.73
C GLY A 60 12.57 -9.70 7.67
N LYS A 61 12.93 -9.96 6.41
CA LYS A 61 12.82 -8.99 5.31
C LYS A 61 11.41 -8.99 4.69
N VAL A 62 10.47 -8.38 5.41
CA VAL A 62 9.14 -8.05 4.88
C VAL A 62 9.17 -6.65 4.28
N ASP A 63 8.79 -6.58 3.01
CA ASP A 63 8.73 -5.38 2.20
C ASP A 63 7.32 -5.17 1.64
N ILE A 64 6.94 -3.92 1.42
CA ILE A 64 5.71 -3.55 0.73
C ILE A 64 5.92 -3.77 -0.77
N THR A 65 5.06 -4.56 -1.41
CA THR A 65 5.13 -4.86 -2.85
C THR A 65 4.22 -3.98 -3.68
N GLU A 66 3.06 -3.63 -3.14
CA GLU A 66 2.05 -2.81 -3.82
C GLU A 66 1.26 -2.02 -2.80
N SER A 67 0.76 -0.86 -3.21
CA SER A 67 -0.27 -0.15 -2.45
C SER A 67 -1.23 0.54 -3.40
N ARG A 68 -2.51 0.51 -3.07
CA ARG A 68 -3.55 1.14 -3.88
C ARG A 68 -4.73 1.55 -3.03
N ILE A 69 -5.50 2.50 -3.56
CA ILE A 69 -6.75 2.94 -2.97
C ILE A 69 -7.87 2.09 -3.56
N GLU A 70 -8.76 1.59 -2.72
CA GLU A 70 -9.98 0.89 -3.13
C GLU A 70 -11.19 1.58 -2.51
N ASN A 71 -12.28 1.68 -3.30
CA ASN A 71 -13.59 2.05 -2.79
C ASN A 71 -14.44 0.78 -2.68
N ILE A 72 -14.86 0.45 -1.47
CA ILE A 72 -15.68 -0.72 -1.20
C ILE A 72 -16.91 -0.22 -0.44
N GLU A 73 -18.09 -0.39 -1.05
CA GLU A 73 -19.37 0.04 -0.48
C GLU A 73 -19.40 1.54 -0.08
N GLY A 74 -18.72 2.40 -0.84
CA GLY A 74 -18.68 3.84 -0.59
C GLY A 74 -17.64 4.27 0.46
N ILE A 75 -16.88 3.33 1.03
CA ILE A 75 -15.81 3.60 1.98
C ILE A 75 -14.46 3.47 1.27
N PHE A 76 -13.58 4.44 1.48
CA PHE A 76 -12.24 4.45 0.91
C PHE A 76 -11.24 3.73 1.82
N TYR A 77 -10.38 2.93 1.22
CA TYR A 77 -9.35 2.16 1.91
C TYR A 77 -8.02 2.27 1.20
N LEU A 78 -6.93 2.38 1.96
CA LEU A 78 -5.58 2.11 1.48
C LEU A 78 -5.28 0.63 1.72
N ARG A 79 -5.10 -0.14 0.66
CA ARG A 79 -4.62 -1.53 0.73
C ARG A 79 -3.14 -1.57 0.48
N THR A 80 -2.40 -2.11 1.45
CA THR A 80 -0.95 -2.29 1.41
C THR A 80 -0.65 -3.79 1.38
N PHE A 81 0.02 -4.24 0.32
CA PHE A 81 0.35 -5.64 0.09
C PHE A 81 1.82 -5.90 0.43
N TYR A 82 2.08 -7.03 1.07
CA TYR A 82 3.42 -7.42 1.51
C TYR A 82 3.90 -8.69 0.79
N ASN A 83 5.21 -8.81 0.65
CA ASN A 83 5.86 -9.95 -0.01
C ASN A 83 5.70 -11.29 0.74
N ASN A 84 5.23 -11.28 1.98
CA ASN A 84 4.93 -12.48 2.78
C ASN A 84 3.44 -12.91 2.69
N GLY A 85 2.67 -12.32 1.76
CA GLY A 85 1.27 -12.68 1.51
C GLY A 85 0.26 -12.02 2.45
N PHE A 86 0.71 -11.15 3.35
CA PHE A 86 -0.20 -10.33 4.15
C PHE A 86 -0.72 -9.13 3.36
N VAL A 87 -1.88 -8.64 3.78
CA VAL A 87 -2.46 -7.38 3.33
C VAL A 87 -2.95 -6.61 4.53
N SER A 88 -2.60 -5.33 4.57
CA SER A 88 -3.16 -4.35 5.50
C SER A 88 -4.18 -3.48 4.77
N THR A 89 -5.37 -3.39 5.34
CA THR A 89 -6.45 -2.51 4.88
C THR A 89 -6.60 -1.39 5.90
N THR A 90 -6.30 -0.16 5.48
CA THR A 90 -6.36 1.03 6.31
C THR A 90 -7.53 1.89 5.88
N LEU A 91 -8.34 2.34 6.84
CA LEU A 91 -9.47 3.22 6.58
C LEU A 91 -9.00 4.63 6.19
N LEU A 92 -9.60 5.19 5.14
CA LEU A 92 -9.38 6.56 4.69
C LEU A 92 -10.66 7.39 4.88
N LYS A 93 -10.49 8.70 5.12
CA LYS A 93 -11.57 9.70 5.07
C LYS A 93 -11.31 10.69 3.94
N LYS A 94 -12.34 11.43 3.50
CA LYS A 94 -12.11 12.57 2.60
C LYS A 94 -11.52 13.71 3.42
N GLY A 95 -10.57 14.46 2.84
CA GLY A 95 -10.09 15.70 3.43
C GLY A 95 -11.26 16.69 3.54
N GLY A 96 -11.28 17.46 4.62
CA GLY A 96 -12.36 18.43 4.85
C GLY A 96 -13.67 17.88 5.43
N ASP A 97 -13.77 16.59 5.76
CA ASP A 97 -14.94 15.98 6.45
C ASP A 97 -15.16 16.49 7.91
N ASP A 98 -14.43 17.52 8.35
CA ASP A 98 -14.63 18.17 9.65
C ASP A 98 -15.71 19.27 9.51
N ASP A 99 -16.99 18.88 9.45
CA ASP A 99 -18.27 19.66 9.55
C ASP A 99 -18.43 21.04 8.83
N ASP A 100 -17.38 21.66 8.30
CA ASP A 100 -17.31 23.09 7.92
C ASP A 100 -16.43 23.34 6.67
N MET A 101 -16.42 22.48 5.64
CA MET A 101 -15.80 22.87 4.36
C MET A 101 -16.29 22.12 3.11
N GLU A 102 -16.19 22.82 1.97
CA GLU A 102 -16.77 22.52 0.65
C GLU A 102 -16.57 21.08 0.16
N GLU A 103 -17.65 20.56 -0.46
CA GLU A 103 -17.84 19.25 -1.11
C GLU A 103 -16.83 18.95 -2.26
N THR A 104 -15.84 19.80 -2.48
CA THR A 104 -14.87 19.72 -3.58
C THR A 104 -13.50 19.19 -3.19
N ASP A 105 -13.24 18.92 -1.90
CA ASP A 105 -11.94 18.36 -1.51
C ASP A 105 -11.86 16.88 -1.93
N THR A 106 -11.04 16.63 -2.95
CA THR A 106 -10.78 15.28 -3.45
C THR A 106 -9.56 14.64 -2.77
N SER A 107 -9.01 15.27 -1.75
CA SER A 107 -7.93 14.65 -0.96
C SER A 107 -8.47 13.53 -0.07
N LEU A 108 -7.64 12.52 0.15
CA LEU A 108 -7.90 11.44 1.11
C LEU A 108 -6.89 11.52 2.25
N GLU A 109 -7.39 11.27 3.47
CA GLU A 109 -6.61 11.27 4.70
C GLU A 109 -6.67 9.91 5.39
N ILE A 110 -5.56 9.55 6.06
CA ILE A 110 -5.45 8.30 6.79
C ILE A 110 -5.98 8.50 8.20
N ILE A 111 -7.00 7.73 8.59
CA ILE A 111 -7.58 7.79 9.95
C ILE A 111 -7.06 6.69 10.89
N GLY A 112 -6.02 5.97 10.47
CA GLY A 112 -5.17 5.14 11.31
C GLY A 112 -5.67 3.74 11.64
N THR A 113 -6.99 3.47 11.64
CA THR A 113 -7.50 2.11 11.89
C THR A 113 -7.11 1.20 10.72
N THR A 114 -6.25 0.22 11.01
CA THR A 114 -5.75 -0.74 10.05
C THR A 114 -6.04 -2.16 10.49
N CYS A 115 -6.42 -2.99 9.53
CA CYS A 115 -6.69 -4.40 9.75
C CYS A 115 -5.80 -5.22 8.83
N THR A 116 -5.08 -6.19 9.39
CA THR A 116 -4.05 -6.95 8.67
C THR A 116 -4.34 -8.44 8.71
N SER A 117 -4.31 -9.08 7.54
CA SER A 117 -4.54 -10.53 7.39
C SER A 117 -3.81 -11.11 6.18
N SER A 118 -3.44 -12.38 6.26
CA SER A 118 -2.98 -13.19 5.11
C SER A 118 -4.09 -14.02 4.48
N SER A 119 -5.20 -14.24 5.18
CA SER A 119 -6.24 -15.20 4.78
C SER A 119 -7.16 -14.70 3.67
N CYS A 120 -7.14 -13.40 3.37
CA CYS A 120 -8.06 -12.77 2.43
C CYS A 120 -7.42 -11.65 1.62
N ALA A 121 -6.14 -11.82 1.30
CA ALA A 121 -5.37 -10.91 0.47
C ALA A 121 -6.04 -10.63 -0.90
N GLY A 122 -6.81 -11.60 -1.43
CA GLY A 122 -7.47 -11.52 -2.75
C GLY A 122 -8.97 -11.22 -2.75
N SER A 123 -9.64 -11.08 -1.60
CA SER A 123 -11.07 -10.76 -1.51
C SER A 123 -11.30 -9.48 -0.69
N GLY A 124 -12.55 -9.03 -0.55
CA GLY A 124 -12.93 -7.82 0.22
C GLY A 124 -12.30 -7.77 1.62
N GLY A 125 -12.05 -8.94 2.21
CA GLY A 125 -10.99 -9.16 3.19
C GLY A 125 -11.13 -8.46 4.53
N CYS A 126 -10.05 -8.48 5.31
CA CYS A 126 -9.96 -8.00 6.68
C CYS A 126 -10.08 -6.47 6.68
N MET A 127 -11.28 -5.93 6.87
CA MET A 127 -11.56 -4.50 6.69
C MET A 127 -11.86 -3.78 8.01
N PRO A 128 -11.26 -2.60 8.24
CA PRO A 128 -11.67 -1.72 9.32
C PRO A 128 -13.06 -1.16 9.07
N LYS A 129 -13.89 -1.17 10.10
CA LYS A 129 -15.16 -0.45 10.17
C LYS A 129 -14.92 0.94 10.75
N LEU A 130 -15.87 1.85 10.50
CA LEU A 130 -15.87 3.21 11.07
C LEU A 130 -15.83 3.24 12.60
N ASN A 131 -16.34 2.19 13.26
CA ASN A 131 -16.29 2.04 14.72
C ASN A 131 -14.93 1.52 15.25
N GLY A 132 -13.91 1.42 14.39
CA GLY A 132 -12.56 0.99 14.76
C GLY A 132 -12.36 -0.52 14.91
N TYR A 133 -13.39 -1.33 14.66
CA TYR A 133 -13.29 -2.79 14.68
C TYR A 133 -12.90 -3.35 13.33
N CYS A 134 -12.17 -4.46 13.34
CA CYS A 134 -11.86 -5.20 12.12
C CYS A 134 -12.92 -6.26 11.85
N THR A 135 -13.39 -6.32 10.61
CA THR A 135 -14.26 -7.40 10.13
C THR A 135 -13.38 -8.59 9.75
N PRO A 136 -13.54 -9.76 10.38
CA PRO A 136 -12.75 -10.95 10.01
C PRO A 136 -13.13 -11.43 8.61
N CYS A 137 -12.20 -12.09 7.92
CA CYS A 137 -12.48 -12.56 6.56
C CYS A 137 -13.40 -13.78 6.57
N THR A 138 -13.32 -14.60 7.62
CA THR A 138 -14.25 -15.70 7.88
C THR A 138 -15.00 -15.47 9.19
N LEU A 139 -16.31 -15.75 9.21
CA LEU A 139 -17.09 -15.65 10.43
C LEU A 139 -16.54 -16.61 11.50
N GLY A 140 -16.22 -16.07 12.67
CA GLY A 140 -15.72 -16.85 13.81
C GLY A 140 -14.21 -17.13 13.81
N THR A 141 -13.44 -16.63 12.84
CA THR A 141 -11.97 -16.76 12.84
C THR A 141 -11.27 -15.55 13.43
N LYS A 142 -10.06 -15.76 13.97
CA LYS A 142 -9.13 -14.72 14.42
C LYS A 142 -8.05 -14.43 13.37
N ASP A 143 -8.44 -14.48 12.10
CA ASP A 143 -7.56 -14.29 10.93
C ASP A 143 -7.20 -12.83 10.68
N CYS A 144 -7.88 -11.91 11.36
CA CYS A 144 -7.79 -10.48 11.15
C CYS A 144 -7.28 -9.77 12.41
N THR A 145 -6.10 -9.16 12.33
CA THR A 145 -5.47 -8.46 13.45
C THR A 145 -5.61 -6.95 13.25
N ARG A 146 -6.14 -6.26 14.26
CA ARG A 146 -6.11 -4.80 14.29
C ARG A 146 -4.68 -4.32 14.55
N SER A 147 -4.22 -3.39 13.73
CA SER A 147 -2.96 -2.68 13.91
C SER A 147 -3.26 -1.19 13.84
N THR A 148 -2.58 -0.42 14.68
CA THR A 148 -2.63 1.05 14.65
C THR A 148 -1.28 1.53 14.18
N GLY A 149 -1.26 2.30 13.09
CA GLY A 149 -0.12 3.18 12.80
C GLY A 149 -0.22 4.37 13.73
N LEU A 150 0.81 4.62 14.53
CA LEU A 150 0.96 5.84 15.35
C LEU A 150 1.58 6.94 14.49
#